data_AF-A0A1Z4JNB1-F1
#
_entry.id   AF-A0A1Z4JNB1-F1
#
_cell.length_a   1.000
_cell.length_b   1.000
_cell.length_c   1.000
_cell.angle_alpha   90.00
_cell.angle_beta   90.00
_cell.angle_gamma   90.00
#
_symmetry.space_group_name_H-M   'P 1'
#
loop_
_entity.id
_entity.type
_entity.pdbx_description
1 polymer ?
#
loop_
_entity_poly.entity_id
_entity_poly.type
_entity_poly.pdbx_seq_one_letter_code
_entity_poly.pdbx_strand_id
1 'polypeptide(L)'
;MTRSEAETILRQFICNDPKTVTTDYSVLREAVSQVVELSDYQIFGVCAGNTQEGLQALSQYVNAIGYDMPEIQEIAGEVYIKFNPNLRRSHIEPYVGKHRGVLISCQSAYDDGVNETFGHLPLDLFA
;
A
#
# COMPACT_ATOMS: atom_id res chain seq x y z
N MET A 1 16.95 -8.13 -4.25
CA MET A 1 16.37 -7.81 -5.57
C MET A 1 16.95 -6.49 -6.08
N THR A 2 17.03 -6.23 -7.39
CA THR A 2 17.41 -4.88 -7.90
C THR A 2 16.20 -3.93 -7.96
N ARG A 3 16.45 -2.61 -7.98
CA ARG A 3 15.38 -1.60 -8.16
C ARG A 3 14.50 -1.90 -9.38
N SER A 4 15.11 -2.13 -10.54
CA SER A 4 14.38 -2.35 -11.79
C SER A 4 13.51 -3.61 -11.73
N GLU A 5 13.98 -4.68 -11.08
CA GLU A 5 13.20 -5.91 -10.90
C GLU A 5 12.01 -5.67 -9.97
N ALA A 6 12.23 -4.96 -8.85
CA ALA A 6 11.18 -4.62 -7.89
C ALA A 6 10.08 -3.79 -8.53
N GLU A 7 10.44 -2.71 -9.23
CA GLU A 7 9.49 -1.87 -9.97
C GLU A 7 8.75 -2.70 -11.04
N THR A 8 9.43 -3.59 -11.75
CA THR A 8 8.80 -4.45 -12.77
C THR A 8 7.74 -5.36 -12.17
N ILE A 9 8.03 -5.98 -11.02
CA ILE A 9 7.08 -6.83 -10.29
C ILE A 9 5.88 -6.01 -9.82
N LEU A 10 6.13 -4.86 -9.16
CA LEU A 10 5.07 -4.05 -8.58
C LEU A 10 4.19 -3.36 -9.64
N ARG A 11 4.75 -3.01 -10.79
CA ARG A 11 3.99 -2.43 -11.92
C ARG A 11 2.97 -3.41 -12.51
N GLN A 12 3.09 -4.71 -12.28
CA GLN A 12 2.08 -5.70 -12.70
C GLN A 12 0.73 -5.48 -12.01
N PHE A 13 0.72 -4.80 -10.86
CA PHE A 13 -0.49 -4.51 -10.10
C PHE A 13 -1.14 -3.17 -10.48
N ILE A 14 -0.45 -2.32 -11.25
CA ILE A 14 -1.00 -1.05 -11.72
C ILE A 14 -2.18 -1.34 -12.65
N CYS A 15 -3.35 -0.78 -12.32
CA CYS A 15 -4.61 -0.96 -13.06
C CYS A 15 -5.18 -2.39 -13.12
N ASN A 16 -4.57 -3.36 -12.43
CA ASN A 16 -5.03 -4.75 -12.36
C ASN A 16 -5.64 -5.06 -10.99
N ASP A 17 -6.50 -6.07 -10.94
CA ASP A 17 -7.08 -6.57 -9.69
C ASP A 17 -6.08 -7.56 -9.06
N PRO A 18 -5.62 -7.40 -7.80
CA PRO A 18 -4.59 -8.27 -7.22
C PRO A 18 -4.89 -9.76 -7.31
N LYS A 19 -6.16 -10.15 -7.39
CA LYS A 19 -6.59 -11.56 -7.57
C LYS A 19 -6.12 -12.21 -8.89
N THR A 20 -5.71 -11.43 -9.89
CA THR A 20 -5.29 -11.96 -11.20
C THR A 20 -3.78 -12.16 -11.31
N VAL A 21 -2.99 -11.65 -10.36
CA VAL A 21 -1.53 -11.74 -10.39
C VAL A 21 -1.07 -12.85 -9.47
N THR A 22 -0.65 -13.98 -10.04
CA THR A 22 -0.04 -15.09 -9.29
C THR A 22 1.44 -14.80 -9.04
N THR A 23 1.74 -14.01 -8.01
CA THR A 23 3.11 -13.77 -7.55
C THR A 23 3.27 -14.30 -6.13
N ASP A 24 4.39 -14.95 -5.86
CA ASP A 24 4.77 -15.38 -4.51
C ASP A 24 4.84 -14.16 -3.58
N TYR A 25 4.12 -14.20 -2.46
CA TYR A 25 4.08 -13.09 -1.50
C TYR A 25 5.48 -12.78 -0.93
N SER A 26 6.39 -13.75 -0.87
CA SER A 26 7.78 -13.50 -0.45
C SER A 26 8.51 -12.57 -1.42
N VAL A 27 8.38 -12.82 -2.72
CA VAL A 27 8.95 -11.98 -3.80
C VAL A 27 8.28 -10.61 -3.81
N LEU A 28 6.95 -10.57 -3.64
CA LEU A 28 6.22 -9.31 -3.61
C LEU A 28 6.60 -8.44 -2.40
N ARG A 29 6.78 -9.05 -1.22
CA ARG A 29 7.29 -8.35 -0.02
C ARG A 29 8.71 -7.83 -0.22
N GLU A 30 9.60 -8.62 -0.83
CA GLU A 30 10.96 -8.18 -1.16
C GLU A 30 10.95 -6.98 -2.12
N ALA A 31 10.08 -7.02 -3.13
CA ALA A 31 9.90 -5.90 -4.06
C ALA A 31 9.38 -4.63 -3.36
N VAL A 32 8.41 -4.77 -2.44
CA VAL A 32 7.93 -3.64 -1.62
C VAL A 32 9.05 -3.07 -0.76
N SER A 33 9.81 -3.91 -0.04
CA SER A 33 10.95 -3.47 0.78
C SER A 33 11.94 -2.67 -0.06
N GLN A 34 12.24 -3.13 -1.27
CA GLN A 34 13.21 -2.49 -2.15
C GLN A 34 12.79 -1.07 -2.58
N VAL A 35 11.52 -0.84 -2.93
CA VAL A 35 11.05 0.50 -3.34
C VAL A 35 10.86 1.43 -2.13
N VAL A 36 10.51 0.87 -0.97
CA VAL A 36 10.41 1.59 0.30
C VAL A 36 11.78 2.10 0.73
N GLU A 37 12.81 1.26 0.73
CA GLU A 37 14.18 1.65 1.10
C GLU A 37 14.78 2.70 0.16
N LEU A 38 14.29 2.77 -1.09
CA LEU A 38 14.71 3.74 -2.09
C LEU A 38 13.81 4.99 -2.15
N SER A 39 12.95 5.20 -1.15
CA SER A 39 12.12 6.41 -1.02
C SER A 39 12.23 6.99 0.38
N ASP A 40 12.00 8.30 0.49
CA ASP A 40 12.10 9.03 1.76
C ASP A 40 10.90 8.73 2.67
N TYR A 41 9.71 8.57 2.10
CA TYR A 41 8.50 8.19 2.81
C TYR A 41 7.45 7.62 1.86
N GLN A 42 6.40 7.03 2.45
CA GLN A 42 5.30 6.43 1.70
C GLN A 42 3.96 7.01 2.13
N ILE A 43 2.99 7.03 1.23
CA ILE A 43 1.59 7.32 1.51
C ILE A 43 0.78 6.09 1.11
N PHE A 44 -0.10 5.65 2.02
CA PHE A 44 -0.90 4.46 1.84
C PHE A 44 -2.32 4.84 1.43
N GLY A 45 -2.92 4.03 0.55
CA GLY A 45 -4.34 4.08 0.21
C GLY A 45 -4.92 2.67 0.24
N VAL A 46 -5.92 2.40 1.06
CA VAL A 46 -6.48 1.05 1.23
C VAL A 46 -7.94 1.05 0.81
N CYS A 47 -8.26 0.24 -0.19
CA CYS A 47 -9.63 -0.01 -0.65
C CYS A 47 -10.10 -1.36 -0.08
N ALA A 48 -11.09 -1.36 0.81
CA ALA A 48 -11.54 -2.57 1.52
C ALA A 48 -13.07 -2.70 1.54
N GLY A 49 -13.56 -3.92 1.74
CA GLY A 49 -15.00 -4.21 1.82
C GLY A 49 -15.64 -3.72 3.12
N ASN A 50 -14.84 -3.45 4.16
CA ASN A 50 -15.28 -2.83 5.41
C ASN A 50 -14.09 -2.20 6.15
N THR A 51 -14.41 -1.40 7.18
CA THR A 51 -13.38 -0.72 7.98
C THR A 51 -12.42 -1.68 8.67
N GLN A 52 -12.90 -2.79 9.24
CA GLN A 52 -12.06 -3.73 9.96
C GLN A 52 -10.98 -4.35 9.05
N GLU A 53 -11.38 -4.79 7.85
CA GLU A 53 -10.47 -5.32 6.84
C GLU A 53 -9.45 -4.26 6.39
N GLY A 54 -9.91 -3.02 6.17
CA GLY A 54 -9.03 -1.91 5.78
C GLY A 54 -8.00 -1.54 6.86
N LEU A 55 -8.42 -1.48 8.14
CA LEU A 55 -7.53 -1.19 9.26
C LEU A 55 -6.55 -2.34 9.52
N GLN A 56 -6.99 -3.59 9.37
CA GLN A 56 -6.11 -4.75 9.48
C GLN A 56 -5.02 -4.70 8.41
N ALA A 57 -5.39 -4.50 7.15
CA ALA A 57 -4.43 -4.36 6.06
C ALA A 57 -3.49 -3.18 6.30
N LEU A 58 -4.02 -2.00 6.63
CA LEU A 58 -3.18 -0.84 6.91
C LEU A 58 -2.18 -1.13 8.03
N SER A 59 -2.62 -1.70 9.14
CA SER A 59 -1.78 -2.08 10.29
C SER A 59 -0.64 -3.03 9.88
N GLN A 60 -0.94 -4.06 9.10
CA GLN A 60 0.06 -5.02 8.63
C GLN A 60 1.12 -4.34 7.75
N TYR A 61 0.70 -3.48 6.81
CA TYR A 61 1.59 -2.76 5.91
C TYR A 61 2.47 -1.75 6.65
N VAL A 62 1.88 -0.90 7.50
CA VAL A 62 2.64 0.14 8.22
C VAL A 62 3.63 -0.47 9.20
N ASN A 63 3.24 -1.54 9.92
CA ASN A 63 4.15 -2.24 10.83
C ASN A 63 5.31 -2.91 10.09
N ALA A 64 5.06 -3.52 8.93
CA ALA A 64 6.11 -4.14 8.13
C ALA A 64 7.14 -3.12 7.60
N ILE A 65 6.70 -1.89 7.34
CA ILE A 65 7.54 -0.79 6.84
C ILE A 65 8.18 0.02 7.98
N GLY A 66 7.66 -0.08 9.20
CA GLY A 66 8.20 0.60 10.39
C GLY A 66 7.52 1.93 10.74
N TYR A 67 6.26 2.11 10.34
CA TYR A 67 5.43 3.24 10.77
C TYR A 67 4.42 2.83 11.85
N ASP A 68 4.07 3.79 12.70
CA ASP A 68 2.99 3.64 13.67
C ASP A 68 1.61 3.74 13.01
N MET A 69 0.65 2.99 13.55
CA MET A 69 -0.74 3.04 13.12
C MET A 69 -1.40 4.37 13.54
N PRO A 70 -2.12 5.07 12.65
CA PRO A 70 -2.91 6.24 13.03
C PRO A 70 -4.20 5.83 13.75
N GLU A 71 -4.75 6.75 14.55
CA GLU A 71 -6.13 6.64 15.02
C GLU A 71 -7.10 6.96 13.85
N ILE A 72 -8.04 6.05 13.61
CA ILE A 72 -9.05 6.18 12.55
C ILE A 72 -10.40 5.75 13.11
N GLN A 73 -11.43 6.56 12.87
CA GLN A 73 -12.80 6.26 13.28
C GLN A 73 -13.44 5.24 12.33
N GLU A 74 -14.17 4.27 12.88
CA GLU A 74 -14.88 3.30 12.06
C GLU A 74 -16.12 3.89 11.39
N ILE A 75 -16.33 3.50 10.13
CA ILE A 75 -17.56 3.78 9.38
C ILE A 75 -18.14 2.48 8.80
N ALA A 76 -19.43 2.50 8.47
CA ALA A 76 -20.11 1.36 7.87
C ALA A 76 -19.93 1.32 6.34
N GLY A 77 -19.94 0.10 5.79
CA GLY A 77 -19.85 -0.14 4.34
C GLY A 77 -18.41 -0.27 3.85
N GLU A 78 -18.26 -0.27 2.53
CA GLU A 78 -16.96 -0.32 1.85
C GLU A 78 -16.22 1.00 2.02
N VAL A 79 -14.89 0.94 2.19
CA VAL A 79 -14.10 2.10 2.60
C VAL A 79 -12.85 2.31 1.78
N TYR A 80 -12.44 3.56 1.70
CA TYR A 80 -11.11 3.99 1.30
C TYR A 80 -10.44 4.65 2.50
N ILE A 81 -9.25 4.16 2.85
CA ILE A 81 -8.44 4.69 3.94
C ILE A 81 -7.16 5.26 3.34
N LYS A 82 -6.87 6.53 3.58
CA LYS A 82 -5.58 7.13 3.21
C LYS A 82 -4.79 7.48 4.45
N PHE A 83 -3.51 7.13 4.45
CA PHE A 83 -2.60 7.47 5.53
C PHE A 83 -1.30 8.03 4.98
N ASN A 84 -0.92 9.22 5.47
CA ASN A 84 0.37 9.84 5.23
C ASN A 84 1.13 9.93 6.58
N PRO A 85 2.03 8.96 6.87
CA PRO A 85 2.87 8.97 8.06
C PRO A 85 3.75 10.22 8.18
N ASN A 86 4.31 10.72 7.06
CA ASN A 86 5.17 11.90 7.05
C ASN A 86 4.46 13.16 7.58
N LEU A 87 3.18 13.32 7.24
CA LEU A 87 2.33 14.40 7.78
C LEU A 87 1.53 14.01 9.03
N ARG A 88 1.61 12.73 9.44
CA ARG A 88 0.74 12.12 10.47
C ARG A 88 -0.74 12.40 10.25
N ARG A 89 -1.20 12.29 8.99
CA ARG A 89 -2.60 12.52 8.61
C ARG A 89 -3.22 11.25 8.06
N SER A 90 -4.37 10.89 8.60
CA SER A 90 -5.24 9.82 8.10
C SER A 90 -6.60 10.37 7.70
N HIS A 91 -7.27 9.71 6.78
CA HIS A 91 -8.70 9.86 6.55
C HIS A 91 -9.31 8.53 6.12
N ILE A 92 -10.60 8.41 6.39
CA ILE A 92 -11.45 7.30 5.96
C ILE A 92 -12.71 7.87 5.34
N GLU A 93 -13.13 7.29 4.23
CA GLU A 93 -14.34 7.71 3.51
C GLU A 93 -15.06 6.49 2.90
N PRO A 94 -16.38 6.58 2.68
CA PRO A 94 -17.12 5.56 1.94
C PRO A 94 -16.55 5.40 0.53
N TYR A 95 -16.39 4.17 0.09
CA TYR A 95 -15.79 3.86 -1.21
C TYR A 95 -16.70 3.01 -2.06
N VAL A 96 -17.07 3.54 -3.23
CA VAL A 96 -17.95 2.85 -4.21
C VAL A 96 -17.17 2.30 -5.39
N GLY A 97 -15.84 2.36 -5.34
CA GLY A 97 -14.98 1.89 -6.43
C GLY A 97 -14.83 0.37 -6.43
N LYS A 98 -14.47 -0.18 -7.59
CA LYS A 98 -14.36 -1.64 -7.80
C LYS A 98 -13.09 -2.27 -7.23
N HIS A 99 -12.03 -1.48 -7.01
CA HIS A 99 -10.73 -2.02 -6.64
C HIS A 99 -10.70 -2.43 -5.16
N ARG A 100 -9.94 -3.48 -4.83
CA ARG A 100 -9.61 -3.87 -3.45
C ARG A 100 -8.12 -4.07 -3.34
N GLY A 101 -7.54 -3.70 -2.20
CA GLY A 101 -6.10 -3.76 -1.98
C GLY A 101 -5.49 -2.46 -1.51
N VAL A 102 -4.16 -2.44 -1.48
CA VAL A 102 -3.34 -1.36 -0.92
C VAL A 102 -2.52 -0.69 -2.03
N LEU A 103 -2.61 0.63 -2.10
CA LEU A 103 -1.72 1.49 -2.85
C LEU A 103 -0.60 1.96 -1.94
N ILE A 104 0.64 1.88 -2.43
CA ILE A 104 1.81 2.46 -1.78
C ILE A 104 2.37 3.51 -2.72
N SER A 105 2.26 4.79 -2.34
CA SER A 105 2.84 5.92 -3.05
C SER A 105 4.18 6.28 -2.42
N CYS A 106 5.27 5.93 -3.10
CA CYS A 106 6.63 6.22 -2.67
C CYS A 106 7.02 7.64 -3.09
N GLN A 107 7.67 8.38 -2.18
CA GLN A 107 8.03 9.78 -2.37
C GLN A 107 9.52 9.97 -2.05
N SER A 108 10.23 10.69 -2.90
CA SER A 108 11.65 11.03 -2.77
C SER A 108 11.89 12.48 -3.19
N ALA A 109 12.72 13.20 -2.44
CA ALA A 109 13.18 14.54 -2.79
C ALA A 109 14.26 14.54 -3.90
N TYR A 110 14.83 13.38 -4.20
CA TYR A 110 15.94 13.20 -5.15
C TYR A 110 15.50 12.42 -6.39
N ASP A 111 16.06 12.80 -7.55
CA ASP A 111 15.76 12.21 -8.87
C ASP A 111 16.14 10.73 -8.97
N ASP A 112 17.11 10.27 -8.16
CA ASP A 112 17.56 8.89 -8.11
C ASP A 112 16.77 8.01 -7.13
N GLY A 113 15.85 8.58 -6.36
CA GLY A 113 14.92 7.83 -5.52
C GLY A 113 13.68 7.33 -6.28
N VAL A 114 12.82 6.59 -5.58
CA VAL A 114 11.55 6.10 -6.12
C VAL A 114 10.46 7.13 -5.84
N ASN A 115 9.84 7.61 -6.94
CA ASN A 115 8.74 8.58 -6.96
C ASN A 115 7.56 8.02 -7.78
N GLU A 116 6.98 6.91 -7.32
CA GLU A 116 5.95 6.17 -8.04
C GLU A 116 4.89 5.60 -7.08
N THR A 117 3.69 5.31 -7.60
CA THR A 117 2.63 4.63 -6.85
C THR A 117 2.41 3.23 -7.38
N PHE A 118 2.49 2.25 -6.48
CA PHE A 118 2.31 0.83 -6.78
C PHE A 118 1.01 0.30 -6.18
N GLY A 119 0.43 -0.71 -6.84
CA GLY A 119 -0.79 -1.39 -6.39
C GLY A 119 -1.96 -1.31 -7.37
N HIS A 120 -3.11 -1.91 -7.06
CA HIS A 120 -3.50 -2.35 -5.71
C HIS A 120 -2.84 -3.69 -5.33
N LEU A 121 -2.03 -3.67 -4.29
CA LEU A 121 -1.39 -4.85 -3.70
C LEU A 121 -2.39 -5.61 -2.81
N PRO A 122 -2.19 -6.93 -2.56
CA PRO A 122 -3.11 -7.72 -1.75
C PRO A 122 -3.31 -7.17 -0.34
N LEU A 123 -4.55 -7.19 0.18
CA LEU A 123 -4.87 -6.71 1.53
C LEU A 123 -4.13 -7.49 2.63
N ASP A 124 -3.78 -8.74 2.36
CA ASP A 124 -3.15 -9.71 3.27
C ASP A 124 -1.67 -9.96 2.98
N LEU A 125 -1.00 -9.08 2.21
CA LEU A 125 0.41 -9.28 1.79
C LEU A 125 1.37 -9.51 2.97
N PHE A 126 1.12 -8.85 4.10
CA PHE A 126 1.92 -8.89 5.32
C PHE A 126 1.20 -9.57 6.50
N ALA A 127 0.21 -10.42 6.22
CA ALA A 127 -0.49 -11.21 7.23
C ALA A 127 0.39 -12.30 7.87
#